data_AF-A0A969E479-F1
#
_entry.id   AF-A0A969E479-F1
#
_cell.length_a   1.000
_cell.length_b   1.000
_cell.length_c   1.000
_cell.angle_alpha   90.00
_cell.angle_beta   90.00
_cell.angle_gamma   90.00
#
_symmetry.space_group_name_H-M   'P 1'
#
loop_
_entity.id
_entity.type
_entity.pdbx_description
1 polymer ?
#
loop_
_entity_poly.entity_id
_entity_poly.type
_entity_poly.pdbx_seq_one_letter_code
_entity_poly.pdbx_strand_id
1 'polypeptide(L)'
;MALEEVSGQDLNWFFNQWYYKSGHPILEVKYDYDEANKKALMTVSQVQEGDNIPRVYDLPFAVDIYMADGQKPIRQNVRLRQRTETFAFDAPTKPKLVDFDGDRSLLAIKTDGHSEEEFMFMLKNASRYLARIEALEALKTSDNPTANDLLKSALTDKFWAVREEAVQNVKYKNDPSVLDIVAKIASTDSRSTTRAAALSKLASTKDTKWASVYRSVLEKEQAYPVISSAMQALYKVDAPAAIEVAKKFENDDNSDLVSGVGSIYAENPKPEHISFFEKNLTKVDGMGSINFVGSYLKVLDKTNVTDMVAKMTNLRDIAVNQAQSPWRRFCLHKSYFSTRAKRTQALAGDLKKNAQTKF
;
A
#
# COMPACT_ATOMS: atom_id res chain seq x y z
N MET A 1 21.38 -15.48 -31.02
CA MET A 1 20.77 -15.21 -29.70
C MET A 1 20.22 -16.53 -29.18
N ALA A 2 20.63 -16.98 -27.99
CA ALA A 2 20.35 -18.36 -27.53
C ALA A 2 18.85 -18.68 -27.37
N LEU A 3 18.02 -17.72 -27.00
CA LEU A 3 16.57 -17.94 -26.82
C LEU A 3 15.83 -18.12 -28.14
N GLU A 4 16.18 -17.36 -29.17
CA GLU A 4 15.56 -17.47 -30.50
C GLU A 4 15.97 -18.76 -31.19
N GLU A 5 17.23 -19.19 -31.00
CA GLU A 5 17.75 -20.46 -31.52
C GLU A 5 17.02 -21.67 -30.94
N VAL A 6 16.66 -21.63 -29.64
CA VAL A 6 15.91 -22.70 -28.98
C VAL A 6 14.40 -22.64 -29.28
N SER A 7 13.81 -21.44 -29.31
CA SER A 7 12.35 -21.26 -29.46
C SER A 7 11.86 -21.25 -30.91
N GLY A 8 12.73 -20.91 -31.87
CA GLY A 8 12.38 -20.67 -33.27
C GLY A 8 11.51 -19.42 -33.48
N GLN A 9 11.35 -18.56 -32.48
CA GLN A 9 10.55 -17.33 -32.54
C GLN A 9 11.46 -16.10 -32.65
N ASP A 10 11.01 -15.12 -33.43
CA ASP A 10 11.62 -13.78 -33.45
C ASP A 10 11.27 -13.04 -32.15
N LEU A 11 12.28 -12.75 -31.33
CA LEU A 11 12.14 -12.06 -30.05
C LEU A 11 12.66 -10.62 -30.11
N ASN A 12 13.06 -10.14 -31.30
CA ASN A 12 13.53 -8.77 -31.45
C ASN A 12 12.48 -7.75 -31.02
N TRP A 13 11.19 -7.98 -31.33
CA TRP A 13 10.11 -7.09 -30.88
C TRP A 13 10.10 -6.89 -29.36
N PHE A 14 10.37 -7.96 -28.60
CA PHE A 14 10.37 -7.92 -27.14
C PHE A 14 11.59 -7.15 -26.62
N PHE A 15 12.80 -7.55 -27.00
CA PHE A 15 14.02 -6.90 -26.50
C PHE A 15 14.13 -5.44 -26.93
N ASN A 16 13.71 -5.11 -28.15
CA ASN A 16 13.75 -3.75 -28.66
C ASN A 16 12.91 -2.80 -27.82
N GLN A 17 11.72 -3.22 -27.37
CA GLN A 17 10.84 -2.31 -26.61
C GLN A 17 11.03 -2.39 -25.10
N TRP A 18 11.35 -3.57 -24.55
CA TRP A 18 11.40 -3.78 -23.08
C TRP A 18 12.79 -3.67 -22.48
N TYR A 19 13.85 -3.92 -23.26
CA TYR A 19 15.22 -3.92 -22.75
C TYR A 19 16.03 -2.72 -23.24
N TYR A 20 15.95 -2.42 -24.54
CA TYR A 20 16.76 -1.36 -25.15
C TYR A 20 16.13 0.04 -25.12
N LYS A 21 14.85 0.15 -24.76
CA LYS A 21 14.11 1.41 -24.76
C LYS A 21 13.65 1.77 -23.36
N SER A 22 13.44 3.07 -23.16
CA SER A 22 13.00 3.62 -21.88
C SER A 22 11.47 3.65 -21.81
N GLY A 23 10.93 3.69 -20.59
CA GLY A 23 9.51 3.89 -20.34
C GLY A 23 8.69 2.60 -20.27
N HIS A 24 7.37 2.74 -20.33
CA HIS A 24 6.40 1.65 -20.31
C HIS A 24 5.13 2.08 -21.06
N PRO A 25 4.27 1.15 -21.50
CA PRO A 25 2.99 1.48 -22.12
C PRO A 25 2.04 2.19 -21.14
N ILE A 26 1.34 3.21 -21.65
CA ILE A 26 0.20 3.84 -20.97
C ILE A 26 -1.00 3.66 -21.90
N LEU A 27 -2.03 2.93 -21.45
CA LEU A 27 -3.14 2.47 -22.28
C LEU A 27 -4.45 3.12 -21.84
N GLU A 28 -5.25 3.55 -22.81
CA GLU A 28 -6.67 3.87 -22.62
C GLU A 28 -7.51 2.82 -23.32
N VAL A 29 -8.41 2.18 -22.59
CA VAL A 29 -9.29 1.14 -23.12
C VAL A 29 -10.73 1.60 -23.07
N LYS A 30 -11.44 1.51 -24.20
CA LYS A 30 -12.85 1.86 -24.34
C LYS A 30 -13.63 0.70 -24.93
N TYR A 31 -14.85 0.51 -24.46
CA TYR A 31 -15.73 -0.56 -24.92
C TYR A 31 -17.00 0.01 -25.54
N ASP A 32 -17.51 -0.69 -26.54
CA ASP A 32 -18.79 -0.39 -27.17
C ASP A 32 -19.44 -1.69 -27.67
N TYR A 33 -20.71 -1.63 -28.05
CA TYR A 33 -21.42 -2.75 -28.64
C TYR A 33 -22.18 -2.31 -29.88
N ASP A 34 -21.75 -2.83 -31.03
CA ASP A 34 -22.43 -2.66 -32.30
C ASP A 34 -23.58 -3.67 -32.40
N GLU A 35 -24.79 -3.21 -32.08
CA GLU A 35 -25.99 -4.04 -32.10
C GLU A 35 -26.40 -4.47 -33.52
N ALA A 36 -26.15 -3.63 -34.52
CA ALA A 36 -26.53 -3.91 -35.91
C ALA A 36 -25.70 -5.07 -36.48
N ASN A 37 -24.41 -5.09 -36.19
CA ASN A 37 -23.50 -6.14 -36.63
C ASN A 37 -23.27 -7.25 -35.59
N LYS A 38 -23.87 -7.12 -34.39
CA LYS A 38 -23.72 -8.06 -33.27
C LYS A 38 -22.24 -8.27 -32.89
N LYS A 39 -21.52 -7.15 -32.69
CA LYS A 39 -20.09 -7.14 -32.36
C LYS A 39 -19.83 -6.39 -31.05
N ALA A 40 -19.04 -6.99 -30.18
CA ALA A 40 -18.42 -6.28 -29.06
C ALA A 40 -17.15 -5.59 -29.55
N LEU A 41 -17.03 -4.29 -29.29
CA LEU A 41 -15.91 -3.49 -29.73
C LEU A 41 -15.05 -3.11 -28.52
N MET A 42 -13.74 -3.28 -28.65
CA MET A 42 -12.76 -2.84 -27.67
C MET A 42 -11.69 -2.03 -28.38
N THR A 43 -11.62 -0.73 -28.08
CA THR A 43 -10.62 0.19 -28.62
C THR A 43 -9.52 0.40 -27.59
N VAL A 44 -8.28 0.09 -27.97
CA VAL A 44 -7.11 0.26 -27.12
C VAL A 44 -6.21 1.33 -27.75
N SER A 45 -5.92 2.39 -26.99
CA SER A 45 -5.03 3.47 -27.40
C SER A 45 -3.80 3.53 -26.51
N GLN A 46 -2.62 3.61 -27.11
CA GLN A 46 -1.38 3.88 -26.41
C GLN A 46 -1.19 5.40 -26.35
N VAL A 47 -0.97 5.96 -25.16
CA VAL A 47 -0.94 7.43 -24.94
C VAL A 47 0.40 7.92 -24.37
N GLN A 48 1.35 7.02 -24.09
CA GLN A 48 2.68 7.40 -23.60
C GLN A 48 3.44 8.25 -24.62
N GLU A 49 4.21 9.22 -24.12
CA GLU A 49 5.08 10.12 -24.89
C GLU A 49 6.40 10.34 -24.16
N GLY A 50 7.44 10.73 -24.89
CA GLY A 50 8.74 11.10 -24.35
C GLY A 50 9.92 10.64 -25.20
N ASP A 51 11.11 11.15 -24.87
CA ASP A 51 12.34 10.83 -25.59
C ASP A 51 12.78 9.39 -25.34
N ASN A 52 13.15 8.70 -26.41
CA ASN A 52 13.54 7.28 -26.39
C ASN A 52 12.47 6.31 -25.82
N ILE A 53 11.21 6.76 -25.74
CA ILE A 53 10.06 5.91 -25.39
C ILE A 53 9.37 5.45 -26.70
N PRO A 54 9.12 4.14 -26.88
CA PRO A 54 8.36 3.64 -28.03
C PRO A 54 6.97 4.27 -28.10
N ARG A 55 6.66 4.89 -29.25
CA ARG A 55 5.30 5.38 -29.53
C ARG A 55 4.30 4.25 -29.73
N VAL A 56 4.75 3.09 -30.20
CA VAL A 56 3.91 1.91 -30.40
C VAL A 56 4.66 0.72 -29.85
N TYR A 57 4.11 0.12 -28.80
CA TYR A 57 4.51 -1.19 -28.32
C TYR A 57 3.72 -2.25 -29.05
N ASP A 58 4.38 -3.37 -29.31
CA ASP A 58 3.74 -4.59 -29.77
C ASP A 58 3.33 -5.42 -28.56
N LEU A 59 2.02 -5.54 -28.31
CA LEU A 59 1.48 -6.13 -27.08
C LEU A 59 0.56 -7.31 -27.41
N PRO A 60 1.02 -8.57 -27.28
CA PRO A 60 0.14 -9.73 -27.29
C PRO A 60 -0.58 -9.86 -25.94
N PHE A 61 -1.90 -10.05 -25.97
CA PHE A 61 -2.69 -10.28 -24.76
C PHE A 61 -3.98 -11.04 -25.08
N ALA A 62 -4.63 -11.54 -24.03
CA ALA A 62 -5.92 -12.19 -24.16
C ALA A 62 -7.05 -11.29 -23.69
N VAL A 63 -8.21 -11.43 -24.32
CA VAL A 63 -9.47 -10.77 -23.96
C VAL A 63 -10.46 -11.84 -23.55
N ASP A 64 -11.06 -11.68 -22.39
CA ASP A 64 -12.08 -12.59 -21.86
C ASP A 64 -13.46 -11.93 -21.99
N ILE A 65 -14.34 -12.51 -22.81
CA ILE A 65 -15.66 -11.94 -23.11
C ILE A 65 -16.74 -12.73 -22.36
N TYR A 66 -17.38 -12.10 -21.39
CA TYR A 66 -18.43 -12.71 -20.58
C TYR A 66 -19.80 -12.41 -21.19
N MET A 67 -20.45 -13.44 -21.72
CA MET A 67 -21.80 -13.37 -22.27
C MET A 67 -22.86 -13.36 -21.16
N ALA A 68 -24.13 -13.21 -21.54
CA ALA A 68 -25.26 -13.09 -20.61
C ALA A 68 -25.46 -14.30 -19.67
N ASP A 69 -24.96 -15.48 -20.04
CA ASP A 69 -25.02 -16.71 -19.24
C ASP A 69 -23.95 -16.78 -18.15
N GLY A 70 -22.89 -15.96 -18.22
CA GLY A 70 -21.93 -15.70 -17.14
C GLY A 70 -21.10 -16.89 -16.64
N GLN A 71 -21.24 -18.08 -17.22
CA GLN A 71 -20.63 -19.30 -16.65
C GLN A 71 -19.14 -19.45 -17.00
N LYS A 72 -18.72 -19.03 -18.21
CA LYS A 72 -17.31 -18.95 -18.62
C LYS A 72 -17.11 -17.86 -19.68
N PRO A 73 -16.00 -17.10 -19.63
CA PRO A 73 -15.69 -16.17 -20.70
C PRO A 73 -15.29 -16.91 -21.98
N ILE A 74 -15.64 -16.32 -23.13
CA ILE A 74 -15.07 -16.66 -24.43
C ILE A 74 -13.74 -15.93 -24.55
N ARG A 75 -12.66 -16.67 -24.70
CA ARG A 75 -11.31 -16.10 -24.73
C ARG A 75 -10.82 -15.88 -26.16
N GLN A 76 -10.29 -14.68 -26.41
CA GLN A 76 -9.73 -14.26 -27.70
C GLN A 76 -8.30 -13.75 -27.51
N ASN A 77 -7.33 -14.32 -28.22
CA ASN A 77 -5.95 -13.82 -28.21
C ASN A 77 -5.80 -12.78 -29.32
N VAL A 78 -5.38 -11.58 -28.94
CA VAL A 78 -5.17 -10.45 -29.84
C VAL A 78 -3.78 -9.87 -29.64
N ARG A 79 -3.36 -9.01 -30.56
CA ARG A 79 -2.05 -8.37 -30.51
C ARG A 79 -2.17 -6.94 -30.99
N LEU A 80 -2.00 -5.99 -30.08
CA LEU A 80 -2.02 -4.56 -30.40
C LEU A 80 -0.71 -4.18 -31.10
N ARG A 81 -0.83 -3.70 -32.33
CA ARG A 81 0.32 -3.30 -33.17
C ARG A 81 0.24 -1.87 -33.66
N GLN A 82 -0.89 -1.20 -33.42
CA GLN A 82 -1.08 0.20 -33.78
C GLN A 82 -1.11 1.10 -32.54
N ARG A 83 -0.95 2.41 -32.77
CA ARG A 83 -1.09 3.42 -31.71
C ARG A 83 -2.49 3.40 -31.11
N THR A 84 -3.50 3.24 -31.95
CA THR A 84 -4.89 2.99 -31.57
C THR A 84 -5.43 1.88 -32.47
N GLU A 85 -6.03 0.86 -31.87
CA GLU A 85 -6.60 -0.27 -32.60
C GLU A 85 -7.94 -0.66 -31.97
N THR A 86 -8.93 -0.95 -32.81
CA THR A 86 -10.25 -1.43 -32.38
C THR A 86 -10.38 -2.90 -32.75
N PHE A 87 -10.57 -3.74 -31.74
CA PHE A 87 -10.86 -5.16 -31.88
C PHE A 87 -12.38 -5.37 -31.87
N ALA A 88 -12.88 -6.15 -32.82
CA ALA A 88 -14.29 -6.49 -32.94
C ALA A 88 -14.50 -8.00 -32.76
N PHE A 89 -15.32 -8.38 -31.78
CA PHE A 89 -15.57 -9.77 -31.43
C PHE A 89 -17.02 -10.14 -31.69
N ASP A 90 -17.27 -11.35 -32.20
CA ASP A 90 -18.64 -11.86 -32.38
C ASP A 90 -19.37 -11.96 -31.04
N ALA A 91 -20.49 -11.25 -30.93
CA ALA A 91 -21.32 -11.21 -29.72
C ALA A 91 -22.79 -11.07 -30.12
N PRO A 92 -23.56 -12.19 -30.21
CA PRO A 92 -24.96 -12.16 -30.62
C PRO A 92 -25.88 -11.25 -29.79
N THR A 93 -25.46 -10.93 -28.56
CA THR A 93 -26.08 -10.00 -27.62
C THR A 93 -24.98 -9.21 -26.93
N LYS A 94 -25.32 -8.03 -26.38
CA LYS A 94 -24.37 -7.22 -25.59
C LYS A 94 -23.74 -8.06 -24.47
N PRO A 95 -22.40 -8.24 -24.45
CA PRO A 95 -21.72 -8.94 -23.36
C PRO A 95 -21.94 -8.22 -22.03
N LYS A 96 -21.82 -8.97 -20.93
CA LYS A 96 -21.81 -8.41 -19.58
C LYS A 96 -20.48 -7.76 -19.22
N LEU A 97 -19.40 -8.23 -19.82
CA LEU A 97 -18.06 -7.71 -19.63
C LEU A 97 -17.17 -8.13 -20.80
N VAL A 98 -16.35 -7.20 -21.29
CA VAL A 98 -15.18 -7.48 -22.13
C VAL A 98 -13.95 -7.15 -21.28
N ASP A 99 -13.25 -8.17 -20.80
CA ASP A 99 -12.14 -8.02 -19.85
C ASP A 99 -10.81 -7.94 -20.61
N PHE A 100 -10.23 -6.74 -20.65
CA PHE A 100 -8.94 -6.47 -21.29
C PHE A 100 -7.79 -7.12 -20.49
N ASP A 101 -6.85 -7.76 -21.20
CA ASP A 101 -5.73 -8.50 -20.59
C ASP A 101 -6.22 -9.47 -19.51
N GLY A 102 -7.03 -10.47 -19.90
CA GLY A 102 -7.65 -11.44 -18.99
C GLY A 102 -6.66 -12.29 -18.17
N ASP A 103 -5.38 -12.32 -18.57
CA ASP A 103 -4.30 -12.90 -17.75
C ASP A 103 -3.62 -11.92 -16.82
N ARG A 104 -3.84 -10.61 -17.01
CA ARG A 104 -3.14 -9.52 -16.32
C ARG A 104 -1.63 -9.66 -16.45
N SER A 105 -1.20 -9.89 -17.70
CA SER A 105 0.18 -10.19 -18.08
C SER A 105 0.95 -8.96 -18.56
N LEU A 106 0.25 -7.89 -18.96
CA LEU A 106 0.88 -6.70 -19.48
C LEU A 106 1.44 -5.83 -18.35
N LEU A 107 2.71 -5.44 -18.47
CA LEU A 107 3.32 -4.41 -17.65
C LEU A 107 2.98 -3.04 -18.24
N ALA A 108 1.81 -2.51 -17.88
CA ALA A 108 1.32 -1.23 -18.38
C ALA A 108 0.54 -0.47 -17.30
N ILE A 109 0.50 0.86 -17.43
CA ILE A 109 -0.52 1.67 -16.77
C ILE A 109 -1.73 1.66 -17.68
N LYS A 110 -2.93 1.37 -17.14
CA LYS A 110 -4.17 1.42 -17.91
C LYS A 110 -5.21 2.31 -17.25
N THR A 111 -5.91 3.05 -18.10
CA THR A 111 -7.19 3.68 -17.78
C THR A 111 -8.27 2.83 -18.43
N ASP A 112 -9.04 2.13 -17.60
CA ASP A 112 -10.07 1.20 -18.05
C ASP A 112 -11.44 1.88 -18.07
N GLY A 113 -12.09 1.88 -19.24
CA GLY A 113 -13.32 2.62 -19.50
C GLY A 113 -14.61 1.85 -19.19
N HIS A 114 -14.56 0.82 -18.35
CA HIS A 114 -15.75 0.08 -17.93
C HIS A 114 -16.73 0.94 -17.14
N SER A 115 -18.02 0.63 -17.25
CA SER A 115 -19.05 1.20 -16.37
C SER A 115 -18.99 0.60 -14.96
N GLU A 116 -19.67 1.25 -14.01
CA GLU A 116 -19.81 0.73 -12.65
C GLU A 116 -20.43 -0.68 -12.63
N GLU A 117 -21.44 -0.93 -13.48
CA GLU A 117 -22.08 -2.24 -13.61
C GLU A 117 -21.13 -3.32 -14.13
N GLU A 118 -20.24 -2.95 -15.06
CA GLU A 118 -19.23 -3.85 -15.60
C GLU A 118 -18.16 -4.17 -14.55
N PHE A 119 -17.72 -3.19 -13.76
CA PHE A 119 -16.84 -3.45 -12.61
C PHE A 119 -17.52 -4.31 -11.54
N MET A 120 -18.80 -4.08 -11.24
CA MET A 120 -19.56 -4.95 -10.33
C MET A 120 -19.62 -6.39 -10.85
N PHE A 121 -19.83 -6.56 -12.15
CA PHE A 121 -19.79 -7.87 -12.79
C PHE A 121 -18.40 -8.50 -12.70
N MET A 122 -17.34 -7.73 -12.94
CA MET A 122 -15.95 -8.18 -12.86
C MET A 122 -15.60 -8.64 -11.44
N LEU A 123 -15.95 -7.87 -10.41
CA LEU A 123 -15.70 -8.24 -9.01
C LEU A 123 -16.36 -9.57 -8.64
N LYS A 124 -17.57 -9.81 -9.13
CA LYS A 124 -18.35 -11.01 -8.82
C LYS A 124 -17.88 -12.26 -9.60
N ASN A 125 -17.51 -12.10 -10.87
CA ASN A 125 -17.35 -13.24 -11.79
C ASN A 125 -15.91 -13.48 -12.26
N ALA A 126 -15.02 -12.49 -12.14
CA ALA A 126 -13.65 -12.65 -12.63
C ALA A 126 -12.86 -13.67 -11.78
N SER A 127 -12.24 -14.62 -12.47
CA SER A 127 -11.47 -15.69 -11.83
C SER A 127 -10.15 -15.19 -11.24
N ARG A 128 -9.48 -14.26 -11.94
CA ARG A 128 -8.18 -13.70 -11.56
C ARG A 128 -8.32 -12.75 -10.39
N TYR A 129 -7.35 -12.83 -9.46
CA TYR A 129 -7.36 -11.96 -8.29
C TYR A 129 -7.16 -10.48 -8.69
N LEU A 130 -6.26 -10.18 -9.63
CA LEU A 130 -5.99 -8.80 -10.07
C LEU A 130 -7.22 -8.13 -10.66
N ALA A 131 -8.02 -8.84 -11.48
CA ALA A 131 -9.28 -8.32 -11.99
C ALA A 131 -10.25 -7.93 -10.86
N ARG A 132 -10.33 -8.74 -9.79
CA ARG A 132 -11.15 -8.41 -8.61
C ARG A 132 -10.58 -7.22 -7.82
N ILE A 133 -9.26 -7.08 -7.72
CA ILE A 133 -8.61 -5.92 -7.08
C ILE A 133 -8.88 -4.64 -7.87
N GLU A 134 -8.76 -4.67 -9.19
CA GLU A 134 -9.07 -3.53 -10.06
C GLU A 134 -10.54 -3.12 -9.95
N ALA A 135 -11.45 -4.08 -9.92
CA ALA A 135 -12.86 -3.81 -9.69
C ALA A 135 -13.14 -3.24 -8.30
N LEU A 136 -12.47 -3.74 -7.24
CA LEU A 136 -12.57 -3.15 -5.90
C LEU A 136 -12.11 -1.69 -5.89
N GLU A 137 -10.97 -1.40 -6.52
CA GLU A 137 -10.39 -0.06 -6.59
C GLU A 137 -11.29 0.91 -7.36
N ALA A 138 -11.86 0.46 -8.49
CA ALA A 138 -12.81 1.24 -9.28
C ALA A 138 -14.12 1.53 -8.52
N LEU A 139 -14.61 0.54 -7.75
CA LEU A 139 -15.87 0.65 -7.01
C LEU A 139 -15.72 1.30 -5.63
N LYS A 140 -14.50 1.50 -5.12
CA LYS A 140 -14.28 1.97 -3.73
C LYS A 140 -14.97 3.29 -3.42
N THR A 141 -15.20 4.13 -4.44
CA THR A 141 -15.89 5.40 -4.32
C THR A 141 -17.35 5.40 -4.77
N SER A 142 -17.90 4.24 -5.13
CA SER A 142 -19.30 4.10 -5.49
C SER A 142 -20.24 4.48 -4.33
N ASP A 143 -21.40 5.04 -4.67
CA ASP A 143 -22.55 5.22 -3.77
C ASP A 143 -23.71 4.25 -4.13
N ASN A 144 -23.50 3.36 -5.11
CA ASN A 144 -24.47 2.38 -5.55
C ASN A 144 -24.68 1.29 -4.49
N PRO A 145 -25.91 1.05 -4.01
CA PRO A 145 -26.16 0.03 -2.98
C PRO A 145 -25.70 -1.38 -3.38
N THR A 146 -25.80 -1.73 -4.65
CA THR A 146 -25.35 -3.05 -5.15
C THR A 146 -23.84 -3.16 -5.12
N ALA A 147 -23.13 -2.11 -5.54
CA ALA A 147 -21.67 -2.06 -5.45
C ALA A 147 -21.24 -2.15 -3.98
N ASN A 148 -21.96 -1.47 -3.10
CA ASN A 148 -21.70 -1.46 -1.68
C ASN A 148 -21.82 -2.86 -1.04
N ASP A 149 -22.88 -3.59 -1.38
CA ASP A 149 -23.06 -4.98 -0.95
C ASP A 149 -21.95 -5.90 -1.47
N LEU A 150 -21.49 -5.68 -2.71
CA LEU A 150 -20.37 -6.43 -3.29
C LEU A 150 -19.05 -6.12 -2.58
N LEU A 151 -18.75 -4.86 -2.31
CA LEU A 151 -17.56 -4.45 -1.54
C LEU A 151 -17.57 -5.08 -0.15
N LYS A 152 -18.74 -5.13 0.51
CA LYS A 152 -18.90 -5.83 1.79
C LYS A 152 -18.67 -7.33 1.65
N SER A 153 -19.18 -7.96 0.59
CA SER A 153 -18.97 -9.40 0.35
C SER A 153 -17.49 -9.77 0.15
N ALA A 154 -16.69 -8.85 -0.41
CA ALA A 154 -15.26 -9.04 -0.63
C ALA A 154 -14.44 -9.19 0.67
N LEU A 155 -14.96 -8.73 1.82
CA LEU A 155 -14.39 -9.00 3.15
C LEU A 155 -14.34 -10.50 3.48
N THR A 156 -15.12 -11.32 2.78
CA THR A 156 -15.19 -12.77 2.94
C THR A 156 -14.71 -13.53 1.71
N ASP A 157 -14.00 -12.88 0.78
CA ASP A 157 -13.46 -13.51 -0.43
C ASP A 157 -12.54 -14.68 -0.07
N LYS A 158 -12.54 -15.72 -0.92
CA LYS A 158 -11.69 -16.90 -0.76
C LYS A 158 -10.20 -16.56 -0.72
N PHE A 159 -9.79 -15.52 -1.44
CA PHE A 159 -8.41 -15.07 -1.54
C PHE A 159 -8.13 -13.93 -0.56
N TRP A 160 -7.13 -14.15 0.29
CA TRP A 160 -6.78 -13.24 1.38
C TRP A 160 -6.43 -11.82 0.92
N ALA A 161 -5.81 -11.65 -0.24
CA ALA A 161 -5.42 -10.33 -0.73
C ALA A 161 -6.65 -9.49 -1.12
N VAL A 162 -7.72 -10.13 -1.60
CA VAL A 162 -8.99 -9.46 -1.87
C VAL A 162 -9.66 -9.04 -0.56
N ARG A 163 -9.60 -9.88 0.47
CA ARG A 163 -10.08 -9.50 1.81
C ARG A 163 -9.30 -8.33 2.40
N GLU A 164 -7.98 -8.35 2.25
CA GLU A 164 -7.10 -7.27 2.70
C GLU A 164 -7.40 -5.95 1.99
N GLU A 165 -7.51 -5.99 0.66
CA GLU A 165 -7.87 -4.82 -0.16
C GLU A 165 -9.25 -4.29 0.23
N ALA A 166 -10.23 -5.18 0.43
CA ALA A 166 -11.56 -4.81 0.89
C ALA A 166 -11.47 -4.09 2.24
N VAL A 167 -10.79 -4.65 3.24
CA VAL A 167 -10.61 -4.04 4.57
C VAL A 167 -10.01 -2.63 4.49
N GLN A 168 -9.01 -2.42 3.63
CA GLN A 168 -8.37 -1.12 3.45
C GLN A 168 -9.35 -0.10 2.86
N ASN A 169 -10.09 -0.49 1.81
CA ASN A 169 -10.93 0.42 1.03
C ASN A 169 -12.38 0.55 1.51
N VAL A 170 -12.84 -0.24 2.48
CA VAL A 170 -14.21 -0.15 3.02
C VAL A 170 -14.59 1.29 3.41
N LYS A 171 -15.60 1.85 2.74
CA LYS A 171 -16.15 3.19 3.00
C LYS A 171 -17.01 3.30 4.25
N TYR A 172 -17.53 2.19 4.78
CA TYR A 172 -18.51 2.20 5.87
C TYR A 172 -17.87 2.42 7.24
N LYS A 173 -17.17 3.55 7.39
CA LYS A 173 -16.65 4.01 8.67
C LYS A 173 -17.88 4.16 9.58
N ASN A 174 -18.09 3.14 10.43
CA ASN A 174 -19.15 3.00 11.43
C ASN A 174 -20.39 2.16 11.06
N ASP A 175 -20.43 1.43 9.93
CA ASP A 175 -21.48 0.39 9.77
C ASP A 175 -21.15 -0.79 10.71
N PRO A 176 -21.99 -1.08 11.72
CA PRO A 176 -21.73 -2.16 12.68
C PRO A 176 -21.59 -3.52 11.99
N SER A 177 -22.43 -3.80 10.98
CA SER A 177 -22.46 -5.08 10.28
C SER A 177 -21.17 -5.36 9.50
N VAL A 178 -20.48 -4.30 9.10
CA VAL A 178 -19.19 -4.36 8.40
C VAL A 178 -18.06 -4.48 9.41
N LEU A 179 -18.09 -3.66 10.46
CA LEU A 179 -17.04 -3.66 11.47
C LEU A 179 -16.99 -4.98 12.26
N ASP A 180 -18.12 -5.66 12.45
CA ASP A 180 -18.17 -6.99 13.06
C ASP A 180 -17.42 -8.03 12.21
N ILE A 181 -17.55 -7.95 10.87
CA ILE A 181 -16.78 -8.79 9.94
C ILE A 181 -15.29 -8.44 10.04
N VAL A 182 -14.94 -7.15 10.08
CA VAL A 182 -13.55 -6.70 10.23
C VAL A 182 -12.95 -7.18 11.56
N ALA A 183 -13.72 -7.18 12.65
CA ALA A 183 -13.29 -7.71 13.95
C ALA A 183 -13.06 -9.22 13.93
N LYS A 184 -13.90 -9.96 13.22
CA LYS A 184 -13.67 -11.39 12.96
C LYS A 184 -12.39 -11.62 12.16
N ILE A 185 -12.15 -10.83 11.11
CA ILE A 185 -10.92 -10.89 10.31
C ILE A 185 -9.71 -10.64 11.20
N ALA A 186 -9.72 -9.55 11.98
CA ALA A 186 -8.62 -9.19 12.89
C ALA A 186 -8.23 -10.33 13.85
N SER A 187 -9.21 -11.14 14.27
CA SER A 187 -9.01 -12.21 15.25
C SER A 187 -8.69 -13.57 14.63
N THR A 188 -9.13 -13.85 13.40
CA THR A 188 -9.18 -15.22 12.86
C THR A 188 -8.71 -15.41 11.44
N ASP A 189 -8.38 -14.33 10.69
CA ASP A 189 -7.93 -14.50 9.31
C ASP A 189 -6.63 -15.31 9.26
N SER A 190 -6.54 -16.24 8.30
CA SER A 190 -5.35 -17.03 8.01
C SER A 190 -4.07 -16.20 7.76
N ARG A 191 -4.19 -14.99 7.21
CA ARG A 191 -3.06 -14.14 6.84
C ARG A 191 -2.84 -13.02 7.85
N SER A 192 -1.60 -12.90 8.30
CA SER A 192 -1.18 -11.87 9.25
C SER A 192 -1.35 -10.46 8.67
N THR A 193 -1.07 -10.24 7.39
CA THR A 193 -1.26 -8.91 6.75
C THR A 193 -2.72 -8.48 6.78
N THR A 194 -3.64 -9.41 6.47
CA THR A 194 -5.08 -9.17 6.53
C THR A 194 -5.56 -8.89 7.96
N ARG A 195 -5.05 -9.63 8.97
CA ARG A 195 -5.32 -9.34 10.39
C ARG A 195 -4.82 -7.95 10.80
N ALA A 196 -3.59 -7.59 10.42
CA ALA A 196 -2.99 -6.29 10.72
C ALA A 196 -3.77 -5.13 10.08
N ALA A 197 -4.18 -5.27 8.82
CA ALA A 197 -5.03 -4.29 8.14
C ALA A 197 -6.38 -4.11 8.87
N ALA A 198 -7.00 -5.20 9.32
CA ALA A 198 -8.26 -5.16 10.04
C ALA A 198 -8.15 -4.46 11.40
N LEU A 199 -7.08 -4.73 12.15
CA LEU A 199 -6.79 -4.03 13.41
C LEU A 199 -6.63 -2.52 13.19
N SER A 200 -5.85 -2.12 12.19
CA SER A 200 -5.67 -0.70 11.82
C SER A 200 -6.99 -0.06 11.40
N LYS A 201 -7.85 -0.80 10.69
CA LYS A 201 -9.17 -0.32 10.29
C LYS A 201 -10.07 -0.07 11.49
N LEU A 202 -10.15 -1.01 12.43
CA LEU A 202 -10.91 -0.84 13.68
C LEU A 202 -10.34 0.30 14.52
N ALA A 203 -9.01 0.44 14.61
CA ALA A 203 -8.37 1.54 15.34
C ALA A 203 -8.79 2.92 14.82
N SER A 204 -9.04 3.02 13.51
CA SER A 204 -9.46 4.27 12.87
C SER A 204 -10.85 4.74 13.28
N THR A 205 -11.69 3.86 13.86
CA THR A 205 -13.00 4.23 14.40
C THR A 205 -12.89 4.87 15.79
N LYS A 206 -11.77 4.63 16.50
CA LYS A 206 -11.53 5.04 17.90
C LYS A 206 -12.63 4.56 18.87
N ASP A 207 -13.36 3.52 18.50
CA ASP A 207 -14.44 2.96 19.31
C ASP A 207 -13.85 2.01 20.35
N THR A 208 -14.08 2.32 21.63
CA THR A 208 -13.52 1.58 22.77
C THR A 208 -14.06 0.16 22.87
N LYS A 209 -15.18 -0.17 22.21
CA LYS A 209 -15.72 -1.54 22.19
C LYS A 209 -14.74 -2.55 21.58
N TRP A 210 -13.82 -2.10 20.71
CA TRP A 210 -12.81 -2.96 20.08
C TRP A 210 -11.62 -3.27 20.98
N ALA A 211 -11.51 -2.66 22.16
CA ALA A 211 -10.40 -2.90 23.07
C ALA A 211 -10.29 -4.37 23.50
N SER A 212 -11.41 -5.10 23.61
CA SER A 212 -11.41 -6.54 23.89
C SER A 212 -10.80 -7.36 22.75
N VAL A 213 -11.06 -6.99 21.49
CA VAL A 213 -10.46 -7.61 20.30
C VAL A 213 -8.95 -7.42 20.32
N TYR A 214 -8.47 -6.19 20.56
CA TYR A 214 -7.04 -5.90 20.58
C TYR A 214 -6.30 -6.68 21.66
N ARG A 215 -6.86 -6.76 22.88
CA ARG A 215 -6.26 -7.55 23.97
C ARG A 215 -6.22 -9.04 23.66
N SER A 216 -7.33 -9.60 23.17
CA SER A 216 -7.41 -11.02 22.76
C SER A 216 -6.37 -11.37 21.69
N VAL A 217 -6.15 -10.49 20.72
CA VAL A 217 -5.10 -10.68 19.71
C VAL A 217 -3.71 -10.64 20.35
N LEU A 218 -3.42 -9.64 21.19
CA LEU A 218 -2.11 -9.50 21.87
C LEU A 218 -1.75 -10.68 22.79
N GLU A 219 -2.72 -11.44 23.28
CA GLU A 219 -2.49 -12.62 24.12
C GLU A 219 -2.03 -13.85 23.33
N LYS A 220 -2.45 -13.99 22.07
CA LYS A 220 -2.30 -15.25 21.30
C LYS A 220 -1.43 -15.12 20.07
N GLU A 221 -1.32 -13.91 19.54
CA GLU A 221 -0.68 -13.65 18.25
C GLU A 221 0.83 -13.92 18.30
N GLN A 222 1.36 -14.45 17.19
CA GLN A 222 2.77 -14.76 17.00
C GLN A 222 3.41 -13.89 15.90
N ALA A 223 2.60 -13.37 14.97
CA ALA A 223 3.08 -12.51 13.91
C ALA A 223 3.39 -11.10 14.43
N TYR A 224 4.67 -10.74 14.45
CA TYR A 224 5.16 -9.43 14.91
C TYR A 224 4.44 -8.21 14.30
N PRO A 225 4.13 -8.16 12.98
CA PRO A 225 3.36 -7.04 12.41
C PRO A 225 1.97 -6.91 13.02
N VAL A 226 1.33 -8.04 13.36
CA VAL A 226 -0.02 -8.04 13.93
C VAL A 226 0.01 -7.59 15.39
N ILE A 227 1.01 -8.05 16.16
CA ILE A 227 1.26 -7.56 17.53
C ILE A 227 1.47 -6.04 17.52
N SER A 228 2.32 -5.55 16.61
CA SER A 228 2.60 -4.12 16.44
C SER A 228 1.31 -3.33 16.12
N SER A 229 0.50 -3.79 15.16
CA SER A 229 -0.78 -3.17 14.82
C SER A 229 -1.79 -3.23 15.97
N ALA A 230 -1.91 -4.36 16.68
CA ALA A 230 -2.83 -4.51 17.80
C ALA A 230 -2.46 -3.59 18.98
N MET A 231 -1.17 -3.45 19.25
CA MET A 231 -0.66 -2.55 20.28
C MET A 231 -0.94 -1.08 19.93
N GLN A 232 -0.69 -0.67 18.68
CA GLN A 232 -1.03 0.68 18.20
C GLN A 232 -2.54 0.93 18.21
N ALA A 233 -3.33 -0.07 17.84
CA ALA A 233 -4.80 -0.01 17.89
C ALA A 233 -5.31 0.14 19.32
N LEU A 234 -4.78 -0.65 20.26
CA LEU A 234 -5.10 -0.56 21.68
C LEU A 234 -4.78 0.83 22.23
N TYR A 235 -3.65 1.42 21.85
CA TYR A 235 -3.28 2.76 22.32
C TYR A 235 -4.33 3.83 21.99
N LYS A 236 -5.03 3.70 20.86
CA LYS A 236 -6.07 4.66 20.46
C LYS A 236 -7.31 4.62 21.35
N VAL A 237 -7.50 3.57 22.13
CA VAL A 237 -8.69 3.36 22.98
C VAL A 237 -8.38 3.09 24.46
N ASP A 238 -7.16 2.65 24.78
CA ASP A 238 -6.62 2.40 26.12
C ASP A 238 -5.09 2.55 26.10
N ALA A 239 -4.63 3.80 26.21
CA ALA A 239 -3.21 4.12 26.19
C ALA A 239 -2.41 3.49 27.34
N PRO A 240 -2.87 3.50 28.62
CA PRO A 240 -2.16 2.83 29.71
C PRO A 240 -1.90 1.35 29.44
N ALA A 241 -2.91 0.59 28.99
CA ALA A 241 -2.72 -0.83 28.70
C ALA A 241 -1.74 -1.07 27.53
N ALA A 242 -1.82 -0.25 26.47
CA ALA A 242 -0.89 -0.36 25.35
C ALA A 242 0.57 -0.04 25.73
N ILE A 243 0.79 0.90 26.64
CA ILE A 243 2.13 1.20 27.17
C ILE A 243 2.69 0.01 27.95
N GLU A 244 1.88 -0.63 28.80
CA GLU A 244 2.30 -1.84 29.52
C GLU A 244 2.61 -3.01 28.58
N VAL A 245 1.86 -3.14 27.48
CA VAL A 245 2.18 -4.11 26.42
C VAL A 245 3.50 -3.76 25.74
N ALA A 246 3.72 -2.49 25.39
CA ALA A 246 4.95 -2.05 24.71
C ALA A 246 6.22 -2.35 25.53
N LYS A 247 6.18 -2.13 26.85
CA LYS A 247 7.29 -2.46 27.75
C LYS A 247 7.72 -3.92 27.67
N LYS A 248 6.79 -4.85 27.43
CA LYS A 248 7.12 -6.29 27.30
C LYS A 248 7.99 -6.59 26.08
N PHE A 249 7.91 -5.75 25.04
CA PHE A 249 8.65 -5.90 23.79
C PHE A 249 9.83 -4.92 23.65
N GLU A 250 10.12 -4.13 24.68
CA GLU A 250 11.16 -3.09 24.64
C GLU A 250 12.57 -3.64 24.35
N ASN A 251 12.81 -4.90 24.72
CA ASN A 251 14.08 -5.59 24.52
C ASN A 251 14.08 -6.56 23.34
N ASP A 252 13.02 -6.58 22.53
CA ASP A 252 12.96 -7.44 21.34
C ASP A 252 13.93 -6.93 20.24
N ASP A 253 14.35 -7.84 19.37
CA ASP A 253 15.26 -7.56 18.26
C ASP A 253 14.54 -7.46 16.91
N ASN A 254 13.27 -7.90 16.83
CA ASN A 254 12.49 -7.85 15.61
C ASN A 254 12.11 -6.41 15.22
N SER A 255 12.36 -6.04 13.97
CA SER A 255 12.16 -4.67 13.47
C SER A 255 10.72 -4.17 13.56
N ASP A 256 9.71 -5.04 13.43
CA ASP A 256 8.29 -4.66 13.49
C ASP A 256 7.85 -4.35 14.92
N LEU A 257 8.32 -5.14 15.88
CA LEU A 257 8.09 -4.90 17.31
C LEU A 257 8.82 -3.64 17.78
N VAL A 258 10.10 -3.50 17.43
CA VAL A 258 10.89 -2.30 17.72
C VAL A 258 10.19 -1.05 17.17
N SER A 259 9.72 -1.11 15.92
CA SER A 259 8.97 0.00 15.30
C SER A 259 7.64 0.25 16.01
N GLY A 260 6.94 -0.80 16.44
CA GLY A 260 5.72 -0.72 17.22
C GLY A 260 5.91 -0.01 18.55
N VAL A 261 6.89 -0.46 19.35
CA VAL A 261 7.22 0.14 20.65
C VAL A 261 7.64 1.60 20.47
N GLY A 262 8.48 1.88 19.46
CA GLY A 262 8.85 3.26 19.12
C GLY A 262 7.65 4.13 18.75
N SER A 263 6.64 3.58 18.08
CA SER A 263 5.39 4.31 17.78
C SER A 263 4.59 4.62 19.05
N ILE A 264 4.48 3.68 19.98
CA ILE A 264 3.82 3.91 21.28
C ILE A 264 4.55 4.98 22.09
N TYR A 265 5.88 4.89 22.17
CA TYR A 265 6.70 5.85 22.90
C TYR A 265 6.66 7.25 22.28
N ALA A 266 6.45 7.37 20.97
CA ALA A 266 6.26 8.66 20.32
C ALA A 266 4.88 9.29 20.56
N GLU A 267 3.86 8.47 20.81
CA GLU A 267 2.52 8.94 21.20
C GLU A 267 2.48 9.33 22.70
N ASN A 268 3.36 8.76 23.52
CA ASN A 268 3.60 9.13 24.92
C ASN A 268 5.07 9.56 25.16
N PRO A 269 5.49 10.69 24.58
CA PRO A 269 6.91 11.05 24.54
C PRO A 269 7.41 11.46 25.94
N LYS A 270 8.42 10.75 26.41
CA LYS A 270 9.10 11.00 27.69
C LYS A 270 10.62 10.86 27.53
N PRO A 271 11.43 11.69 28.20
CA PRO A 271 12.89 11.58 28.12
C PRO A 271 13.43 10.18 28.48
N GLU A 272 12.75 9.43 29.35
CA GLU A 272 13.13 8.05 29.70
C GLU A 272 13.17 7.09 28.51
N HIS A 273 12.35 7.32 27.47
CA HIS A 273 12.29 6.49 26.27
C HIS A 273 13.46 6.74 25.28
N ILE A 274 14.30 7.75 25.50
CA ILE A 274 15.40 8.11 24.57
C ILE A 274 16.36 6.94 24.38
N SER A 275 16.72 6.26 25.46
CA SER A 275 17.67 5.15 25.45
C SER A 275 17.21 3.99 24.55
N PHE A 276 15.89 3.72 24.52
CA PHE A 276 15.29 2.73 23.63
C PHE A 276 15.55 3.05 22.16
N PHE A 277 15.38 4.31 21.75
CA PHE A 277 15.63 4.70 20.35
C PHE A 277 17.12 4.60 20.03
N GLU A 278 17.99 5.11 20.89
CA GLU A 278 19.45 5.07 20.67
C GLU A 278 19.97 3.64 20.49
N LYS A 279 19.49 2.70 21.32
CA LYS A 279 19.85 1.28 21.25
C LYS A 279 19.36 0.59 19.98
N ASN A 280 18.19 0.98 19.47
CA ASN A 280 17.50 0.23 18.42
C ASN A 280 17.55 0.89 17.03
N LEU A 281 18.17 2.06 16.89
CA LEU A 281 18.35 2.77 15.61
C LEU A 281 18.94 1.89 14.49
N THR A 282 19.80 0.93 14.83
CA THR A 282 20.45 0.05 13.87
C THR A 282 19.64 -1.20 13.51
N LYS A 283 18.55 -1.48 14.24
CA LYS A 283 17.68 -2.65 14.04
C LYS A 283 16.51 -2.41 13.09
N VAL A 284 16.23 -1.14 12.78
CA VAL A 284 15.19 -0.77 11.81
C VAL A 284 15.84 -0.32 10.50
N ASP A 285 15.27 -0.74 9.37
CA ASP A 285 15.73 -0.36 8.04
C ASP A 285 14.57 -0.07 7.06
N GLY A 286 14.91 0.37 5.84
CA GLY A 286 13.96 0.66 4.78
C GLY A 286 13.01 1.80 5.15
N MET A 287 11.73 1.65 4.78
CA MET A 287 10.66 2.58 5.12
C MET A 287 10.46 2.70 6.64
N GLY A 288 10.73 1.63 7.40
CA GLY A 288 10.62 1.62 8.86
C GLY A 288 11.54 2.63 9.53
N SER A 289 12.74 2.87 8.97
CA SER A 289 13.68 3.88 9.47
C SER A 289 13.09 5.27 9.50
N ILE A 290 12.28 5.63 8.50
CA ILE A 290 11.66 6.95 8.41
C ILE A 290 10.75 7.17 9.62
N ASN A 291 9.86 6.21 9.87
CA ASN A 291 8.91 6.28 10.96
C ASN A 291 9.61 6.22 12.32
N PHE A 292 10.59 5.32 12.48
CA PHE A 292 11.32 5.15 13.73
C PHE A 292 12.12 6.39 14.12
N VAL A 293 12.85 7.00 13.17
CA VAL A 293 13.58 8.26 13.41
C VAL A 293 12.60 9.41 13.68
N GLY A 294 11.47 9.47 12.96
CA GLY A 294 10.41 10.45 13.23
C GLY A 294 9.84 10.33 14.65
N SER A 295 9.61 9.10 15.10
CA SER A 295 9.21 8.79 16.47
C SER A 295 10.27 9.21 17.50
N TYR A 296 11.55 8.96 17.21
CA TYR A 296 12.64 9.41 18.07
C TYR A 296 12.66 10.94 18.24
N LEU A 297 12.51 11.68 17.13
CA LEU A 297 12.47 13.14 17.16
C LEU A 297 11.33 13.69 18.04
N LYS A 298 10.14 13.06 18.00
CA LYS A 298 9.02 13.45 18.88
C LYS A 298 9.36 13.30 20.37
N VAL A 299 10.15 12.29 20.72
CA VAL A 299 10.62 12.08 22.09
C VAL A 299 11.70 13.10 22.46
N LEU A 300 12.66 13.35 21.57
CA LEU A 300 13.71 14.37 21.79
C LEU A 300 13.13 15.78 21.96
N ASP A 301 12.01 16.09 21.30
CA ASP A 301 11.29 17.37 21.46
C ASP A 301 10.77 17.59 22.90
N LYS A 302 10.81 16.58 23.77
CA LYS A 302 10.49 16.70 25.20
C LYS A 302 11.71 16.96 26.09
N THR A 303 12.89 17.06 25.51
CA THR A 303 14.12 17.49 26.20
C THR A 303 14.36 18.99 25.99
N ASN A 304 15.32 19.56 26.71
CA ASN A 304 15.75 20.92 26.41
C ASN A 304 16.48 20.95 25.06
N VAL A 305 16.53 22.13 24.43
CA VAL A 305 17.08 22.27 23.07
C VAL A 305 18.57 21.90 23.01
N THR A 306 19.32 22.13 24.08
CA THR A 306 20.75 21.79 24.16
C THR A 306 20.96 20.27 24.12
N ASP A 307 20.20 19.51 24.90
CA ASP A 307 20.25 18.05 24.93
C ASP A 307 19.79 17.46 23.60
N MET A 308 18.70 17.98 23.03
CA MET A 308 18.23 17.60 21.70
C MET A 308 19.34 17.78 20.65
N VAL A 309 20.01 18.92 20.64
CA VAL A 309 21.08 19.22 19.68
C VAL A 309 22.29 18.31 19.89
N ALA A 310 22.69 18.04 21.14
CA ALA A 310 23.79 17.13 21.44
C ALA A 310 23.48 15.72 20.93
N LYS A 311 22.29 15.20 21.24
CA LYS A 311 21.81 13.89 20.80
C LYS A 311 21.78 13.78 19.27
N MET A 312 21.23 14.79 18.58
CA MET A 312 21.21 14.82 17.11
C MET A 312 22.60 14.94 16.49
N THR A 313 23.54 15.60 17.16
CA THR A 313 24.93 15.66 16.70
C THR A 313 25.60 14.29 16.77
N ASN A 314 25.33 13.50 17.82
CA ASN A 314 25.85 12.13 17.95
C ASN A 314 25.32 11.18 16.85
N LEU A 315 24.16 11.46 16.27
CA LEU A 315 23.61 10.70 15.14
C LEU A 315 24.26 11.05 13.80
N ARG A 316 25.03 12.15 13.72
CA ARG A 316 25.71 12.56 12.48
C ARG A 316 26.67 11.50 12.00
N ASP A 317 27.38 10.83 12.90
CA ASP A 317 28.37 9.81 12.56
C ASP A 317 27.71 8.63 11.85
N ILE A 318 26.51 8.24 12.28
CA ILE A 318 25.69 7.23 11.59
C ILE A 318 25.22 7.76 10.23
N ALA A 319 24.81 9.03 10.14
CA ALA A 319 24.29 9.62 8.92
C ALA A 319 25.34 9.73 7.78
N VAL A 320 26.61 9.96 8.13
CA VAL A 320 27.70 10.12 7.16
C VAL A 320 28.48 8.83 6.89
N ASN A 321 28.33 7.80 7.73
CA ASN A 321 29.01 6.53 7.57
C ASN A 321 28.47 5.75 6.35
N GLN A 322 29.31 5.56 5.33
CA GLN A 322 28.95 4.88 4.08
C GLN A 322 28.62 3.39 4.26
N ALA A 323 29.07 2.76 5.36
CA ALA A 323 28.74 1.38 5.68
C ALA A 323 27.32 1.20 6.25
N GLN A 324 26.64 2.29 6.61
CA GLN A 324 25.26 2.25 7.10
C GLN A 324 24.26 2.21 5.94
N SER A 325 23.06 1.68 6.22
CA SER A 325 21.97 1.66 5.25
C SER A 325 21.69 3.05 4.64
N PRO A 326 21.50 3.14 3.31
CA PRO A 326 21.11 4.38 2.64
C PRO A 326 19.85 5.01 3.24
N TRP A 327 18.86 4.20 3.62
CA TRP A 327 17.61 4.68 4.24
C TRP A 327 17.87 5.33 5.58
N ARG A 328 18.63 4.67 6.45
CA ARG A 328 18.98 5.19 7.76
C ARG A 328 19.75 6.50 7.66
N ARG A 329 20.75 6.54 6.78
CA ARG A 329 21.56 7.73 6.52
C ARG A 329 20.69 8.88 6.03
N PHE A 330 19.85 8.64 5.05
CA PHE A 330 18.91 9.63 4.52
C PHE A 330 18.02 10.20 5.63
N CYS A 331 17.41 9.35 6.45
CA CYS A 331 16.52 9.76 7.53
C CYS A 331 17.24 10.61 8.57
N LEU A 332 18.39 10.14 9.07
CA LEU A 332 19.17 10.85 10.08
C LEU A 332 19.71 12.18 9.55
N HIS A 333 20.15 12.21 8.29
CA HIS A 333 20.58 13.43 7.63
C HIS A 333 19.43 14.45 7.57
N LYS A 334 18.27 14.04 7.03
CA LYS A 334 17.07 14.88 6.96
C LYS A 334 16.68 15.42 8.35
N SER A 335 16.66 14.55 9.36
CA SER A 335 16.35 14.91 10.75
C SER A 335 17.34 15.91 11.31
N TYR A 336 18.65 15.70 11.12
CA TYR A 336 19.69 16.64 11.54
C TYR A 336 19.47 18.03 10.94
N PHE A 337 19.19 18.12 9.63
CA PHE A 337 18.90 19.41 8.99
C PHE A 337 17.61 20.06 9.49
N SER A 338 16.55 19.28 9.72
CA SER A 338 15.27 19.81 10.22
C SER A 338 15.39 20.48 11.61
N THR A 339 16.36 20.05 12.41
CA THR A 339 16.63 20.61 13.76
C THR A 339 17.54 21.85 13.73
N ARG A 340 18.08 22.25 12.57
CA ARG A 340 19.01 23.38 12.44
C ARG A 340 18.40 24.71 12.92
N ALA A 341 17.13 24.96 12.63
CA ALA A 341 16.45 26.18 13.08
C ALA A 341 16.34 26.24 14.62
N LYS A 342 15.97 25.12 15.26
CA LYS A 342 15.94 24.97 16.73
C LYS A 342 17.34 25.17 17.34
N ARG A 343 18.39 24.66 16.68
CA ARG A 343 19.79 24.85 17.08
C ARG A 343 20.23 26.31 17.06
N THR A 344 19.87 27.06 16.01
CA THR A 344 20.15 28.50 15.93
C THR A 344 19.45 29.27 17.05
N GLN A 345 18.21 28.87 17.39
CA GLN A 345 17.44 29.46 18.48
C GLN A 345 18.07 29.18 19.86
N ALA A 346 18.54 27.95 20.12
CA ALA A 346 19.28 27.60 21.33
C ALA A 346 20.55 28.43 21.49
N LEU A 347 21.39 28.50 20.44
CA LEU A 347 22.62 29.29 20.47
C LEU A 347 22.32 30.77 20.78
N ALA A 348 21.28 31.34 20.18
CA ALA A 348 20.87 32.71 20.45
C ALA A 348 20.38 32.92 21.89
N GLY A 349 19.70 31.93 22.48
CA GLY A 349 19.26 31.95 23.88
C GLY A 349 20.41 31.90 24.87
N ASP A 350 21.38 31.00 24.66
CA ASP A 350 22.55 30.86 25.52
C ASP A 350 23.46 32.10 25.45
N LEU A 351 23.65 32.67 24.26
CA LEU A 351 24.37 33.93 24.08
C LEU A 351 23.69 35.09 24.84
N LYS A 352 22.35 35.16 24.83
CA LYS A 352 21.60 36.17 25.59
C LYS A 352 21.73 35.98 27.10
N LYS A 353 21.64 34.76 27.61
CA LYS A 353 21.84 34.47 29.06
C LYS A 353 23.26 34.81 29.51
N ASN A 354 24.27 34.47 28.73
CA ASN A 354 25.67 34.76 29.02
C ASN A 354 26.00 36.26 28.93
N ALA A 355 25.27 37.01 28.10
CA ALA A 355 25.37 38.46 28.08
C ALA A 355 24.72 39.10 29.33
N GLN A 356 23.62 38.55 29.84
CA GLN A 356 22.91 39.05 31.02
C GLN A 356 23.60 38.75 32.36
N THR A 357 24.45 37.73 32.43
CA THR A 357 25.21 37.36 33.64
C THR A 357 26.57 38.07 33.74
N LYS A 358 26.94 38.86 32.72
CA LYS A 358 28.19 39.63 32.66
C LYS A 358 28.01 41.13 32.93
N PHE A 359 26.82 41.56 33.36
CA PHE A 359 26.53 42.93 33.78
C PHE A 359 25.96 42.96 35.19
#